data_AF-A0A953G3G0-F1
#
_entry.id   AF-A0A953G3G0-F1
#
_cell.length_a   1.000
_cell.length_b   1.000
_cell.length_c   1.000
_cell.angle_alpha   90.00
_cell.angle_beta   90.00
_cell.angle_gamma   90.00
#
_symmetry.space_group_name_H-M   'P 1'
#
loop_
_entity.id
_entity.type
_entity.pdbx_description
1 polymer ?
#
loop_
_entity_poly.entity_id
_entity_poly.type
_entity_poly.pdbx_seq_one_letter_code
_entity_poly.pdbx_strand_id
1 'polypeptide(L)'
;MTQGIIRLAKAEDEVSIRRLQMLFSTEIDDPFGIMENSFEHSYFAVFEIENNCKKSIVGMVSLLRAYSKPFIFEQIFPDIWDRFNLQKLTGYFDITRDNLLEGDWAYLEKPYRGKALVGALWAALLVYAYHQGYKISFTVNNQKSINMINKIGPNLYKLIGLSSHVGNDHYNLMMFDLPTIQDKLYNFIKTLRREEPGIIWQLPMDCRE
;
A
#
# COMPACT_ATOMS: atom_id res chain seq x y z
N MET A 1 4.68 23.48 -17.22
CA MET A 1 3.43 22.80 -16.78
C MET A 1 3.86 21.64 -15.91
N THR A 2 3.27 21.49 -14.72
CA THR A 2 3.59 20.39 -13.80
C THR A 2 2.57 19.27 -14.03
N GLN A 3 3.04 18.07 -14.37
CA GLN A 3 2.19 16.90 -14.61
C GLN A 3 2.46 15.84 -13.54
N GLY A 4 1.39 15.26 -12.99
CA GLY A 4 1.49 14.13 -12.07
C GLY A 4 1.39 12.81 -12.81
N ILE A 5 2.14 11.80 -12.39
CA ILE A 5 2.15 10.47 -13.00
C ILE A 5 2.06 9.44 -11.88
N ILE A 6 1.03 8.58 -11.91
CA ILE A 6 0.95 7.39 -11.06
C ILE A 6 1.37 6.17 -11.89
N ARG A 7 2.39 5.45 -11.44
CA ARG A 7 2.94 4.28 -12.12
C ARG A 7 3.50 3.25 -11.15
N LEU A 8 3.71 2.02 -11.62
CA LEU A 8 4.57 1.08 -10.91
C LEU A 8 6.02 1.59 -10.93
N ALA A 9 6.72 1.37 -9.83
CA ALA A 9 8.14 1.66 -9.77
C ALA A 9 8.94 0.60 -10.54
N LYS A 10 10.13 0.99 -10.98
CA LYS A 10 11.13 0.16 -11.63
C LYS A 10 12.38 0.11 -10.76
N ALA A 11 13.26 -0.87 -10.99
CA ALA A 11 14.50 -1.00 -10.23
C ALA A 11 15.35 0.29 -10.17
N GLU A 12 15.36 1.08 -11.25
CA GLU A 12 16.06 2.38 -11.30
C GLU A 12 15.51 3.43 -10.30
N ASP A 13 14.29 3.25 -9.79
CA ASP A 13 13.66 4.13 -8.81
C ASP A 13 14.12 3.86 -7.36
N GLU A 14 14.92 2.81 -7.12
CA GLU A 14 15.31 2.36 -5.78
C GLU A 14 15.88 3.50 -4.92
N VAL A 15 16.76 4.33 -5.50
CA VAL A 15 17.37 5.47 -4.81
C VAL A 15 16.30 6.47 -4.34
N SER A 16 15.28 6.73 -5.17
CA SER A 16 14.19 7.63 -4.82
C SER A 16 13.27 7.05 -3.75
N ILE A 17 12.99 5.74 -3.81
CA ILE A 17 12.18 5.03 -2.81
C ILE A 17 12.89 5.06 -1.45
N ARG A 18 14.18 4.70 -1.40
CA ARG A 18 14.99 4.77 -0.18
C ARG A 18 14.96 6.16 0.44
N ARG A 19 15.10 7.21 -0.39
CA ARG A 19 15.00 8.60 0.04
C ARG A 19 13.64 8.90 0.69
N LEU A 20 12.54 8.48 0.08
CA LEU A 20 11.19 8.70 0.63
C LEU A 20 10.97 7.94 1.94
N GLN A 21 11.47 6.70 2.05
CA GLN A 21 11.41 5.93 3.30
C GLN A 21 12.19 6.63 4.42
N MET A 22 13.41 7.10 4.15
CA MET A 22 14.21 7.84 5.14
C MET A 22 13.52 9.12 5.60
N LEU A 23 12.88 9.85 4.68
CA LEU A 23 12.07 11.02 5.01
C LEU A 23 10.89 10.66 5.92
N PHE A 24 10.18 9.57 5.62
CA PHE A 24 9.10 9.09 6.49
C PHE A 24 9.61 8.72 7.87
N SER A 25 10.64 7.87 7.97
CA SER A 25 11.20 7.42 9.26
C SER A 25 11.69 8.59 10.10
N THR A 26 12.29 9.60 9.48
CA THR A 26 12.70 10.83 10.18
C THR A 26 11.50 11.66 10.65
N GLU A 27 10.42 11.72 9.87
CA GLU A 27 9.22 12.47 10.24
C GLU A 27 8.43 11.84 11.39
N ILE A 28 8.43 10.51 11.48
CA ILE A 28 7.68 9.79 12.53
C ILE A 28 8.54 9.37 13.72
N ASP A 29 9.85 9.68 13.69
CA ASP A 29 10.83 9.17 14.65
C ASP A 29 10.70 7.65 14.81
N ASP A 30 10.79 6.93 13.68
CA ASP A 30 10.46 5.52 13.58
C ASP A 30 11.30 4.68 14.58
N PRO A 31 10.67 4.07 15.60
CA PRO A 31 11.40 3.36 16.64
C PRO A 31 11.92 1.99 16.17
N PHE A 32 11.50 1.50 15.01
CA PHE A 32 11.82 0.15 14.55
C PHE A 32 12.99 0.12 13.56
N GLY A 33 13.13 1.15 12.72
CA GLY A 33 14.23 1.26 11.76
C GLY A 33 14.27 0.13 10.72
N ILE A 34 13.17 -0.61 10.55
CA ILE A 34 13.06 -1.70 9.58
C ILE A 34 12.67 -1.07 8.24
N MET A 35 13.52 -1.21 7.22
CA MET A 35 13.27 -0.69 5.87
C MET A 35 13.37 -1.81 4.83
N GLU A 36 12.27 -2.13 4.17
CA GLU A 36 12.25 -3.03 3.02
C GLU A 36 12.10 -2.24 1.71
N ASN A 37 13.07 -2.36 0.81
CA ASN A 37 13.16 -1.62 -0.44
C ASN A 37 13.59 -2.49 -1.64
N SER A 38 13.69 -3.80 -1.45
CA SER A 38 14.02 -4.75 -2.50
C SER A 38 12.84 -4.95 -3.43
N PHE A 39 13.08 -4.70 -4.73
CA PHE A 39 12.14 -5.01 -5.81
C PHE A 39 11.94 -6.51 -6.04
N GLU A 40 12.84 -7.35 -5.51
CA GLU A 40 12.69 -8.80 -5.52
C GLU A 40 11.53 -9.23 -4.61
N HIS A 41 11.32 -8.50 -3.51
CA HIS A 41 10.41 -8.88 -2.44
C HIS A 41 9.15 -8.02 -2.42
N SER A 42 9.18 -6.84 -3.01
CA SER A 42 8.11 -5.86 -2.91
C SER A 42 7.68 -5.31 -4.26
N TYR A 43 6.38 -5.00 -4.36
CA TYR A 43 5.88 -4.11 -5.39
C TYR A 43 5.80 -2.70 -4.83
N PHE A 44 6.11 -1.71 -5.66
CA PHE A 44 5.97 -0.30 -5.32
C PHE A 44 5.15 0.40 -6.40
N ALA A 45 4.22 1.26 -5.95
CA ALA A 45 3.60 2.26 -6.81
C ALA A 45 4.13 3.63 -6.38
N VAL A 46 4.45 4.48 -7.35
CA VAL A 46 5.04 5.81 -7.12
C VAL A 46 4.17 6.89 -7.73
N PHE A 47 4.23 8.06 -7.10
CA PHE A 47 3.75 9.31 -7.66
C PHE A 47 4.95 10.15 -8.09
N GLU A 48 5.07 10.35 -9.40
CA GLU A 48 6.11 11.12 -10.06
C GLU A 48 5.55 12.45 -10.53
N ILE A 49 6.33 13.51 -10.36
CA ILE A 49 6.05 14.84 -10.88
C ILE A 49 7.01 15.12 -12.01
N GLU A 50 6.48 15.56 -13.14
CA GLU A 50 7.24 16.06 -14.28
C GLU A 50 7.06 17.58 -14.41
N ASN A 51 8.18 18.31 -14.35
CA ASN A 51 8.21 19.75 -14.54
C ASN A 51 9.39 20.13 -15.46
N ASN A 52 9.09 20.75 -16.61
CA ASN A 52 10.09 21.20 -17.59
C ASN A 52 11.14 20.12 -17.93
N CYS A 53 10.67 18.90 -18.26
CA CYS A 53 11.48 17.71 -18.55
C CYS A 53 12.29 17.13 -17.38
N LYS A 54 12.10 17.63 -16.15
CA LYS A 54 12.65 17.01 -14.94
C LYS A 54 11.58 16.17 -14.27
N LYS A 55 11.93 14.91 -14.00
CA LYS A 55 11.08 13.94 -13.30
C LYS A 55 11.59 13.72 -11.89
N SER A 56 10.67 13.69 -10.94
CA SER A 56 10.99 13.42 -9.52
C SER A 56 9.88 12.60 -8.89
N ILE A 57 10.24 11.49 -8.26
CA ILE A 57 9.33 10.70 -7.42
C ILE A 57 9.16 11.41 -6.07
N VAL A 58 7.92 11.75 -5.73
CA VAL A 58 7.56 12.51 -4.52
C VAL A 58 6.60 11.74 -3.59
N GLY A 59 6.15 10.57 -4.00
CA GLY A 59 5.33 9.69 -3.16
C GLY A 59 5.44 8.22 -3.56
N MET A 60 5.13 7.33 -2.62
CA MET A 60 5.15 5.89 -2.83
C MET A 60 4.19 5.16 -1.90
N VAL A 61 3.78 3.97 -2.31
CA VAL A 61 3.24 2.91 -1.43
C VAL A 61 3.89 1.57 -1.79
N SER A 62 3.89 0.61 -0.87
CA SER A 62 4.46 -0.72 -1.11
C SER A 62 3.57 -1.89 -0.69
N LEU A 63 3.73 -3.00 -1.39
CA LEU A 63 3.21 -4.33 -1.02
C LEU A 63 4.38 -5.32 -0.96
N LEU A 64 4.70 -5.82 0.23
CA LEU A 64 5.69 -6.87 0.47
C LEU A 64 5.06 -8.25 0.21
N ARG A 65 5.79 -9.14 -0.46
CA ARG A 65 5.37 -10.52 -0.74
C ARG A 65 5.77 -11.43 0.42
N ALA A 66 4.82 -12.21 0.93
CA ALA A 66 5.04 -13.04 2.13
C ALA A 66 5.98 -14.24 1.90
N TYR A 67 6.13 -14.68 0.66
CA TYR A 67 6.98 -15.83 0.32
C TYR A 67 8.46 -15.48 0.26
N SER A 68 8.78 -14.21 0.02
CA SER A 68 10.17 -13.77 -0.13
C SER A 68 10.84 -13.42 1.18
N LYS A 69 10.07 -12.98 2.19
CA LYS A 69 10.53 -12.66 3.55
C LYS A 69 9.37 -12.78 4.55
N PRO A 70 9.65 -12.92 5.85
CA PRO A 70 8.67 -12.66 6.90
C PRO A 70 8.05 -11.28 6.70
N PHE A 71 6.76 -11.14 7.01
CA PHE A 71 6.14 -9.83 7.03
C PHE A 71 6.83 -8.91 8.04
N ILE A 72 6.81 -7.60 7.80
CA ILE A 72 7.32 -6.59 8.72
C ILE A 72 6.52 -6.65 10.02
N PHE A 73 5.19 -6.81 9.95
CA PHE A 73 4.39 -6.98 11.16
C PHE A 73 4.70 -8.26 11.94
N GLU A 74 5.23 -9.32 11.31
CA GLU A 74 5.71 -10.52 12.03
C GLU A 74 6.90 -10.18 12.93
N GLN A 75 7.71 -9.20 12.52
CA GLN A 75 8.92 -8.77 13.24
C GLN A 75 8.59 -7.72 14.31
N ILE A 76 7.67 -6.79 14.01
CA ILE A 76 7.31 -5.68 14.90
C ILE A 76 6.25 -6.09 15.93
N PHE A 77 5.30 -6.93 15.54
CA PHE A 77 4.14 -7.32 16.35
C PHE A 77 4.06 -8.85 16.50
N PRO A 78 5.03 -9.49 17.17
CA PRO A 78 5.04 -10.94 17.34
C PRO A 78 3.77 -11.44 18.03
N ASP A 79 3.18 -10.63 18.92
CA ASP A 79 1.92 -10.94 19.60
C ASP A 79 0.71 -11.05 18.66
N ILE A 80 0.72 -10.30 17.54
CA ILE A 80 -0.31 -10.43 16.49
C ILE A 80 -0.07 -11.73 15.73
N TRP A 81 1.18 -12.02 15.36
CA TRP A 81 1.53 -13.20 14.59
C TRP A 81 1.25 -14.52 15.33
N ASP A 82 1.56 -14.60 16.62
CA ASP A 82 1.33 -15.81 17.42
C ASP A 82 -0.14 -16.22 17.49
N ARG A 83 -1.05 -15.26 17.33
CA ARG A 83 -2.52 -15.47 17.31
C ARG A 83 -3.08 -15.60 15.91
N PHE A 84 -2.24 -15.52 14.89
CA PHE A 84 -2.64 -15.46 13.51
C PHE A 84 -3.03 -16.85 12.98
N ASN A 85 -4.32 -17.02 12.66
CA ASN A 85 -4.81 -18.25 12.03
C ASN A 85 -5.35 -17.93 10.63
N LEU A 86 -4.48 -18.09 9.62
CA LEU A 86 -4.75 -17.66 8.25
C LEU A 86 -6.06 -18.23 7.67
N GLN A 87 -6.31 -19.53 7.83
CA GLN A 87 -7.52 -20.17 7.30
C GLN A 87 -8.78 -19.65 7.99
N LYS A 88 -8.77 -19.54 9.32
CA LYS A 88 -9.91 -19.01 10.08
C LYS A 88 -10.21 -17.55 9.74
N LEU A 89 -9.16 -16.75 9.52
CA LEU A 89 -9.29 -15.32 9.22
C LEU A 89 -9.77 -15.04 7.81
N THR A 90 -9.30 -15.84 6.84
CA THR A 90 -9.55 -15.59 5.42
C THR A 90 -10.71 -16.42 4.87
N GLY A 91 -11.03 -17.57 5.48
CA GLY A 91 -12.04 -18.51 5.00
C GLY A 91 -11.59 -19.38 3.82
N TYR A 92 -10.37 -19.17 3.31
CA TYR A 92 -9.79 -19.99 2.24
C TYR A 92 -9.05 -21.18 2.85
N PHE A 93 -9.41 -22.40 2.44
CA PHE A 93 -8.75 -23.62 2.90
C PHE A 93 -7.43 -23.88 2.16
N ASP A 94 -7.31 -23.42 0.92
CA ASP A 94 -6.18 -23.62 0.01
C ASP A 94 -5.17 -22.45 0.03
N ILE A 95 -5.33 -21.49 0.94
CA ILE A 95 -4.49 -20.29 0.96
C ILE A 95 -3.08 -20.61 1.49
N THR A 96 -2.08 -20.19 0.72
CA THR A 96 -0.67 -20.31 1.09
C THR A 96 -0.05 -18.92 1.30
N ARG A 97 1.16 -18.86 1.86
CA ARG A 97 1.92 -17.60 1.98
C ARG A 97 2.13 -16.91 0.64
N ASP A 98 2.28 -17.68 -0.45
CA ASP A 98 2.48 -17.16 -1.80
C ASP A 98 1.29 -16.33 -2.29
N ASN A 99 0.10 -16.51 -1.70
CA ASN A 99 -1.09 -15.72 -2.02
C ASN A 99 -1.22 -14.43 -1.20
N LEU A 100 -0.28 -14.15 -0.29
CA LEU A 100 -0.38 -13.08 0.69
C LEU A 100 0.59 -11.93 0.38
N LEU A 101 0.10 -10.73 0.67
CA LEU A 101 0.88 -9.50 0.67
C LEU A 101 0.75 -8.77 2.01
N GLU A 102 1.69 -7.89 2.28
CA GLU A 102 1.61 -6.91 3.36
C GLU A 102 1.74 -5.50 2.80
N GLY A 103 0.81 -4.63 3.16
CA GLY A 103 0.94 -3.19 2.99
C GLY A 103 1.80 -2.60 4.09
N ASP A 104 2.99 -2.15 3.72
CA ASP A 104 4.06 -1.71 4.63
C ASP A 104 4.25 -0.18 4.56
N TRP A 105 4.71 0.34 3.41
CA TRP A 105 5.00 1.78 3.27
C TRP A 105 3.87 2.55 2.61
N ALA A 106 3.59 3.74 3.12
CA ALA A 106 2.80 4.76 2.44
C ALA A 106 3.31 6.16 2.79
N TYR A 107 3.87 6.86 1.80
CA TYR A 107 4.43 8.19 2.01
C TYR A 107 4.18 9.11 0.82
N LEU A 108 3.98 10.38 1.12
CA LEU A 108 3.89 11.46 0.15
C LEU A 108 4.57 12.68 0.75
N GLU A 109 5.41 13.36 -0.02
CA GLU A 109 6.05 14.60 0.43
C GLU A 109 5.01 15.67 0.78
N LYS A 110 5.31 16.47 1.82
CA LYS A 110 4.38 17.45 2.41
C LYS A 110 3.63 18.33 1.39
N PRO A 111 4.27 18.91 0.35
CA PRO A 111 3.58 19.78 -0.61
C PRO A 111 2.51 19.05 -1.44
N TYR A 112 2.60 17.73 -1.54
CA TYR A 112 1.69 16.89 -2.31
C TYR A 112 0.69 16.16 -1.41
N ARG A 113 0.81 16.27 -0.08
CA ARG A 113 -0.17 15.75 0.86
C ARG A 113 -1.49 16.49 0.67
N GLY A 114 -2.45 15.78 0.09
CA GLY A 114 -3.75 16.33 -0.27
C GLY A 114 -4.48 15.37 -1.20
N LYS A 115 -5.78 15.63 -1.38
CA LYS A 115 -6.70 14.94 -2.31
C LYS A 115 -6.38 13.46 -2.59
N ALA A 116 -6.82 12.53 -1.74
CA ALA A 116 -6.91 11.09 -2.03
C ALA A 116 -5.71 10.37 -2.72
N LEU A 117 -4.54 11.00 -2.90
CA LEU A 117 -3.43 10.50 -3.74
C LEU A 117 -2.80 9.23 -3.16
N VAL A 118 -2.61 9.21 -1.84
CA VAL A 118 -2.17 7.99 -1.15
C VAL A 118 -3.20 6.86 -1.33
N GLY A 119 -4.49 7.20 -1.29
CA GLY A 119 -5.56 6.25 -1.59
C GLY A 119 -5.55 5.76 -3.04
N ALA A 120 -5.24 6.64 -4.00
CA ALA A 120 -5.07 6.31 -5.41
C ALA A 120 -3.91 5.33 -5.62
N LEU A 121 -2.77 5.59 -4.98
CA LEU A 121 -1.60 4.70 -5.00
C LEU A 121 -1.93 3.33 -4.40
N TRP A 122 -2.60 3.28 -3.24
CA TRP A 122 -3.03 2.03 -2.63
C TRP A 122 -4.01 1.25 -3.51
N ALA A 123 -5.07 1.91 -3.99
CA ALA A 123 -6.07 1.27 -4.83
C ALA A 123 -5.43 0.68 -6.09
N ALA A 124 -4.55 1.45 -6.73
CA ALA A 124 -3.79 1.02 -7.89
C ALA A 124 -2.94 -0.22 -7.61
N LEU A 125 -2.17 -0.20 -6.52
CA LEU A 125 -1.23 -1.27 -6.21
C LEU A 125 -1.97 -2.56 -5.77
N LEU A 126 -3.08 -2.44 -5.05
CA LEU A 126 -3.93 -3.57 -4.66
C LEU A 126 -4.65 -4.19 -5.87
N VAL A 127 -5.11 -3.37 -6.82
CA VAL A 127 -5.69 -3.85 -8.09
C VAL A 127 -4.63 -4.57 -8.92
N TYR A 128 -3.42 -4.02 -9.01
CA TYR A 128 -2.31 -4.69 -9.66
C TYR A 128 -1.99 -6.04 -9.00
N ALA A 129 -1.92 -6.08 -7.67
CA ALA A 129 -1.70 -7.31 -6.92
C ALA A 129 -2.77 -8.38 -7.20
N TYR A 130 -4.05 -7.99 -7.27
CA TYR A 130 -5.12 -8.91 -7.64
C TYR A 130 -4.86 -9.56 -9.01
N HIS A 131 -4.46 -8.76 -10.01
CA HIS A 131 -4.10 -9.27 -11.35
C HIS A 131 -2.88 -10.17 -11.37
N GLN A 132 -1.95 -10.00 -10.43
CA GLN A 132 -0.82 -10.91 -10.24
C GLN A 132 -1.22 -12.22 -9.53
N GLY A 133 -2.50 -12.43 -9.22
CA GLY A 133 -3.03 -13.66 -8.61
C GLY A 133 -3.01 -13.68 -7.09
N TYR A 134 -2.69 -12.57 -6.42
CA TYR A 134 -2.76 -12.50 -4.96
C TYR A 134 -4.21 -12.45 -4.49
N LYS A 135 -4.49 -13.12 -3.37
CA LYS A 135 -5.85 -13.21 -2.80
C LYS A 135 -6.05 -12.23 -1.65
N ILE A 136 -5.02 -12.04 -0.82
CA ILE A 136 -5.13 -11.30 0.44
C ILE A 136 -3.96 -10.34 0.61
N SER A 137 -4.26 -9.12 1.06
CA SER A 137 -3.25 -8.21 1.62
C SER A 137 -3.57 -7.92 3.08
N PHE A 138 -2.59 -8.07 3.95
CA PHE A 138 -2.63 -7.61 5.34
C PHE A 138 -1.97 -6.24 5.45
N THR A 139 -2.29 -5.51 6.51
CA THR A 139 -1.56 -4.29 6.88
C THR A 139 -1.87 -3.96 8.33
N VAL A 140 -0.94 -3.33 9.04
CA VAL A 140 -1.13 -2.91 10.42
C VAL A 140 -1.21 -1.39 10.46
N ASN A 141 -2.33 -0.86 10.95
CA ASN A 141 -2.63 0.56 10.86
C ASN A 141 -3.10 1.14 12.19
N ASN A 142 -2.66 2.36 12.48
CA ASN A 142 -3.26 3.18 13.51
C ASN A 142 -4.60 3.80 13.05
N GLN A 143 -5.34 4.41 13.97
CA GLN A 143 -6.66 4.99 13.68
C GLN A 143 -6.62 6.07 12.59
N LYS A 144 -5.53 6.84 12.47
CA LYS A 144 -5.42 7.90 11.45
C LYS A 144 -5.37 7.28 10.04
N SER A 145 -4.59 6.23 9.85
CA SER A 145 -4.51 5.51 8.57
C SER A 145 -5.82 4.77 8.24
N ILE A 146 -6.50 4.20 9.24
CA ILE A 146 -7.84 3.61 9.07
C ILE A 146 -8.84 4.66 8.53
N ASN A 147 -8.85 5.85 9.13
CA ASN A 147 -9.73 6.95 8.69
C ASN A 147 -9.41 7.40 7.25
N MET A 148 -8.14 7.32 6.82
CA MET A 148 -7.76 7.58 5.43
C MET A 148 -8.30 6.50 4.49
N ILE A 149 -8.16 5.22 4.82
CA ILE A 149 -8.65 4.10 4.00
C ILE A 149 -10.18 4.19 3.82
N ASN A 150 -10.91 4.57 4.87
CA ASN A 150 -12.36 4.78 4.80
C ASN A 150 -12.79 5.88 3.82
N LYS A 151 -11.90 6.82 3.46
CA LYS A 151 -12.18 7.83 2.41
C LYS A 151 -12.09 7.26 0.99
N ILE A 152 -11.39 6.14 0.80
CA ILE A 152 -11.32 5.43 -0.48
C ILE A 152 -12.68 4.76 -0.75
N GLY A 153 -13.24 4.13 0.29
CA GLY A 153 -14.57 3.56 0.24
C GLY A 153 -14.91 2.74 1.48
N PRO A 154 -16.20 2.59 1.80
CA PRO A 154 -16.63 1.73 2.90
C PRO A 154 -16.42 0.26 2.56
N ASN A 155 -16.18 -0.56 3.60
CA ASN A 155 -16.10 -2.01 3.50
C ASN A 155 -15.04 -2.50 2.48
N LEU A 156 -13.89 -1.81 2.43
CA LEU A 156 -12.71 -2.25 1.67
C LEU A 156 -11.86 -3.24 2.46
N TYR A 157 -11.99 -3.28 3.79
CA TYR A 157 -11.20 -4.14 4.65
C TYR A 157 -12.07 -4.77 5.72
N LYS A 158 -11.54 -5.83 6.33
CA LYS A 158 -12.04 -6.40 7.58
C LYS A 158 -11.05 -6.09 8.70
N LEU A 159 -11.54 -5.63 9.84
CA LEU A 159 -10.75 -5.63 11.07
C LEU A 159 -10.68 -7.06 11.59
N ILE A 160 -9.46 -7.53 11.82
CA ILE A 160 -9.22 -8.92 12.23
C ILE A 160 -9.41 -9.11 13.75
N GLY A 161 -9.53 -8.02 14.51
CA GLY A 161 -9.63 -8.06 15.98
C GLY A 161 -8.31 -8.41 16.66
N LEU A 162 -7.21 -8.43 15.89
CA LEU A 162 -5.85 -8.49 16.41
C LEU A 162 -5.25 -7.09 16.39
N SER A 163 -4.68 -6.68 17.51
CA SER A 163 -4.14 -5.34 17.72
C SER A 163 -2.94 -5.38 18.67
N SER A 164 -2.08 -4.39 18.55
CA SER A 164 -0.93 -4.18 19.42
C SER A 164 -0.72 -2.67 19.66
N HIS A 165 0.26 -2.31 20.49
CA HIS A 165 0.55 -0.92 20.83
C HIS A 165 2.03 -0.60 20.59
N VAL A 166 2.30 0.61 20.10
CA VAL A 166 3.65 1.18 20.01
C VAL A 166 3.63 2.54 20.69
N GLY A 167 4.31 2.65 21.83
CA GLY A 167 4.18 3.82 22.69
C GLY A 167 2.72 4.04 23.10
N ASN A 168 2.16 5.21 22.75
CA ASN A 168 0.76 5.56 23.03
C ASN A 168 -0.20 5.26 21.87
N ASP A 169 0.31 4.80 20.73
CA ASP A 169 -0.51 4.55 19.55
C ASP A 169 -0.98 3.10 19.49
N HIS A 170 -2.26 2.93 19.18
CA HIS A 170 -2.91 1.64 19.00
C HIS A 170 -2.94 1.26 17.53
N TYR A 171 -2.52 0.03 17.22
CA TYR A 171 -2.41 -0.49 15.86
C TYR A 171 -3.30 -1.72 15.69
N ASN A 172 -4.07 -1.77 14.60
CA ASN A 172 -4.96 -2.86 14.26
C ASN A 172 -4.48 -3.59 13.01
N LEU A 173 -4.54 -4.91 13.03
CA LEU A 173 -4.40 -5.73 11.84
C LEU A 173 -5.68 -5.63 10.99
N MET A 174 -5.50 -5.24 9.74
CA MET A 174 -6.54 -5.16 8.73
C MET A 174 -6.25 -6.18 7.63
N MET A 175 -7.32 -6.65 6.99
CA MET A 175 -7.25 -7.57 5.86
C MET A 175 -8.07 -7.04 4.70
N PHE A 176 -7.44 -7.01 3.52
CA PHE A 176 -8.07 -6.77 2.23
C PHE A 176 -8.26 -8.10 1.51
N ASP A 177 -9.52 -8.47 1.25
CA ASP A 177 -9.88 -9.59 0.37
C ASP A 177 -9.93 -9.06 -1.06
N LEU A 178 -8.85 -9.25 -1.81
CA LEU A 178 -8.65 -8.62 -3.12
C LEU A 178 -9.76 -9.01 -4.12
N PRO A 179 -10.14 -10.31 -4.27
CA PRO A 179 -11.27 -10.69 -5.10
C PRO A 179 -12.57 -9.96 -4.75
N THR A 180 -12.83 -9.75 -3.45
CA THR A 180 -14.07 -9.12 -2.98
C THR A 180 -14.10 -7.60 -3.22
N ILE A 181 -12.94 -6.93 -3.23
CA ILE A 181 -12.89 -5.46 -3.24
C ILE A 181 -12.41 -4.85 -4.56
N GLN A 182 -11.84 -5.65 -5.46
CA GLN A 182 -11.20 -5.15 -6.69
C GLN A 182 -12.12 -4.23 -7.51
N ASP A 183 -13.40 -4.58 -7.71
CA ASP A 183 -14.35 -3.74 -8.46
C ASP A 183 -14.59 -2.37 -7.80
N LYS A 184 -14.58 -2.31 -6.46
CA LYS A 184 -14.72 -1.03 -5.73
C LYS A 184 -13.48 -0.16 -5.93
N LEU A 185 -12.29 -0.77 -5.89
CA LEU A 185 -11.03 -0.08 -6.13
C LEU A 185 -10.95 0.44 -7.58
N TYR A 186 -11.40 -0.36 -8.55
CA TYR A 186 -11.53 0.08 -9.94
C TYR A 186 -12.41 1.30 -10.11
N ASN A 187 -13.60 1.26 -9.52
CA ASN A 187 -14.55 2.36 -9.59
C ASN A 187 -13.98 3.63 -8.94
N PHE A 188 -13.31 3.49 -7.79
CA PHE A 188 -12.61 4.59 -7.15
C PHE A 188 -11.55 5.23 -8.06
N ILE A 189 -10.69 4.41 -8.70
CA ILE A 189 -9.67 4.90 -9.63
C ILE A 189 -10.31 5.58 -10.85
N LYS A 190 -11.39 5.00 -11.41
CA LYS A 190 -12.13 5.58 -12.54
C LYS A 190 -12.73 6.94 -12.20
N THR A 191 -13.25 7.12 -10.99
CA THR A 191 -13.75 8.40 -10.49
C THR A 191 -12.61 9.41 -10.36
N LEU A 192 -11.51 9.05 -9.71
CA LEU A 192 -10.35 9.96 -9.56
C LEU A 192 -9.73 10.36 -10.91
N ARG A 193 -9.68 9.45 -11.89
CA ARG A 193 -9.23 9.76 -13.26
C ARG A 193 -10.05 10.89 -13.91
N ARG A 194 -11.34 10.96 -13.61
CA ARG A 194 -12.24 11.98 -14.14
C ARG A 194 -12.09 13.31 -13.38
N GLU A 195 -11.89 13.24 -12.08
CA GLU A 195 -11.78 14.41 -11.20
C GLU A 195 -10.41 15.09 -11.27
N GLU A 196 -9.35 14.34 -11.57
CA GLU A 196 -7.96 14.81 -11.63
C GLU A 196 -7.32 14.55 -13.01
N PRO A 197 -7.79 15.21 -14.09
CA PRO A 197 -7.29 14.98 -15.45
C PRO A 197 -5.82 15.41 -15.65
N GLY A 198 -5.25 16.17 -14.71
CA GLY A 198 -3.82 16.54 -14.71
C GLY A 198 -2.88 15.41 -14.28
N ILE A 199 -3.42 14.27 -13.83
CA ILE A 199 -2.67 13.08 -13.46
C ILE A 199 -2.74 12.05 -14.59
N ILE A 200 -1.58 11.65 -15.11
CA ILE A 200 -1.45 10.50 -16.01
C ILE A 200 -1.41 9.22 -15.17
N TRP A 201 -2.17 8.22 -15.59
CA TRP A 201 -2.24 6.91 -14.96
C TRP A 201 -1.57 5.88 -15.85
N GLN A 202 -0.38 5.40 -15.48
CA GLN A 202 0.42 4.43 -16.24
C GLN A 202 0.51 3.08 -15.54
N LEU A 203 -0.57 2.67 -14.87
CA LEU A 203 -0.63 1.39 -14.19
C LEU A 203 -1.17 0.34 -15.15
N PRO A 204 -0.61 -0.89 -15.15
CA PRO A 204 -1.18 -2.01 -15.87
C PRO A 204 -2.44 -2.47 -15.13
N MET A 205 -3.53 -1.77 -15.39
CA MET A 205 -4.86 -2.20 -15.01
C MET A 205 -5.53 -2.59 -16.31
N ASP A 206 -5.86 -3.88 -16.47
CA ASP A 206 -6.79 -4.30 -17.52
C ASP A 206 -8.08 -3.51 -17.32
N CYS A 207 -8.17 -2.41 -18.05
CA CYS A 207 -9.40 -1.66 -18.16
C CYS A 207 -10.26 -2.55 -19.05
N ARG A 208 -11.13 -3.37 -18.43
CA ARG A 208 -12.28 -3.88 -19.17
C ARG A 208 -13.03 -2.65 -19.67
N GLU A 209 -12.84 -2.36 -20.96
CA GLU A 209 -13.57 -1.33 -21.70
C GLU A 209 -15.08 -1.62 -21.68
#